data_AF-A0A2H3CVR8-F1
#
_entry.id   AF-A0A2H3CVR8-F1
#
_cell.length_a   1.000
_cell.length_b   1.000
_cell.length_c   1.000
_cell.angle_alpha   90.00
_cell.angle_beta   90.00
_cell.angle_gamma   90.00
#
_symmetry.space_group_name_H-M   'P 1'
#
loop_
_entity.id
_entity.type
_entity.pdbx_description
1 polymer ?
#
loop_
_entity_poly.entity_id
_entity_poly.type
_entity_poly.pdbx_seq_one_letter_code
_entity_poly.pdbx_strand_id
1 'polypeptide(L)'
;MQIDLTSASLVASCMLLVYDWACTLDQEADYVWSHPLSFRAMLFFMNRYLPFVDAFISMSLAFTQNSPEKCVKHFKVVAWFTVAGILLCEVILMLRTWAIWERKRSVMIGFIILILVAAVPSFVFTGLELDSLVYRKVNTGCSRIHASPIIIGAYLLLLFCETVIAVLMVIKAIQHLRPPYSPWVAKLYRDGLLFYLPFLGQCSHSNMRTEPLQLARNVGACSSSLIYSF
;
A
#
# COMPACT_ATOMS: atom_id res chain seq x y z
N MET A 1 -21.90 -21.57 17.12
CA MET A 1 -20.48 -21.16 17.06
C MET A 1 -20.21 -20.70 15.64
N GLN A 2 -20.52 -19.44 15.34
CA GLN A 2 -20.29 -18.86 14.02
C GLN A 2 -18.83 -18.41 13.99
N ILE A 3 -17.96 -19.12 13.27
CA ILE A 3 -16.67 -18.55 12.91
C ILE A 3 -16.98 -17.50 11.86
N ASP A 4 -16.98 -16.23 12.23
CA ASP A 4 -17.15 -15.17 11.26
C ASP A 4 -15.97 -15.21 10.28
N LEU A 5 -16.26 -15.22 8.98
CA LEU A 5 -15.27 -15.29 7.88
C LEU A 5 -14.12 -14.26 8.04
N THR A 6 -14.40 -13.15 8.71
CA THR A 6 -13.45 -12.10 9.09
C THR A 6 -12.40 -12.58 10.09
N SER A 7 -12.78 -13.36 11.09
CA SER A 7 -11.86 -13.89 12.10
C SER A 7 -10.92 -14.95 11.52
N ALA A 8 -11.43 -15.83 10.65
CA ALA A 8 -10.63 -16.84 9.96
C ALA A 8 -9.61 -16.20 9.00
N SER A 9 -10.03 -15.18 8.25
CA SER A 9 -9.12 -14.44 7.36
C SER A 9 -8.06 -13.65 8.13
N LEU A 10 -8.39 -13.03 9.26
CA LEU A 10 -7.42 -12.38 10.14
C LEU A 10 -6.35 -13.35 10.63
N VAL A 11 -6.75 -14.51 11.15
CA VAL A 11 -5.82 -15.54 11.63
C VAL A 11 -4.93 -16.04 10.49
N ALA A 12 -5.51 -16.33 9.32
CA ALA A 12 -4.75 -16.77 8.14
C ALA A 12 -3.74 -15.71 7.69
N SER A 13 -4.12 -14.43 7.63
CA SER A 13 -3.21 -13.33 7.30
C SER A 13 -2.08 -13.18 8.32
N CYS A 14 -2.37 -13.34 9.62
CA CYS A 14 -1.32 -13.31 10.66
C CYS A 14 -0.35 -14.48 10.50
N MET A 15 -0.84 -15.68 10.22
CA MET A 15 0.01 -16.86 10.00
C MET A 15 0.91 -16.68 8.77
N LEU A 16 0.35 -16.16 7.68
CA LEU A 16 1.14 -15.83 6.49
C LEU A 16 2.20 -14.76 6.77
N LEU A 17 1.87 -13.72 7.53
CA LEU A 17 2.80 -12.66 7.89
C LEU A 17 3.98 -13.21 8.73
N VAL A 18 3.69 -14.06 9.72
CA VAL A 18 4.72 -14.71 10.55
C VAL A 18 5.57 -15.67 9.72
N TYR A 19 4.94 -16.43 8.81
CA TYR A 19 5.65 -17.35 7.93
C TYR A 19 6.61 -16.63 6.99
N ASP A 20 6.14 -15.58 6.30
CA ASP A 20 6.96 -14.78 5.39
C ASP A 20 8.17 -14.17 6.12
N TRP A 21 7.94 -13.61 7.31
CA TRP A 21 9.01 -13.08 8.16
C TRP A 21 10.02 -14.15 8.56
N ALA A 22 9.56 -15.32 9.03
CA ALA A 22 10.45 -16.40 9.43
C ALA A 22 11.32 -16.88 8.25
N CYS A 23 10.77 -16.93 7.04
CA CYS A 23 11.48 -17.34 5.84
C CYS A 23 12.52 -16.33 5.32
N THR A 24 12.45 -15.08 5.76
CA THR A 24 13.32 -14.00 5.26
C THR A 24 14.13 -13.32 6.38
N LEU A 25 14.06 -13.86 7.60
CA LEU A 25 14.78 -13.37 8.78
C LEU A 25 16.30 -13.55 8.65
N ASP A 26 16.73 -14.64 8.03
CA ASP A 26 18.13 -14.93 7.73
C ASP A 26 18.75 -13.83 6.86
N GLN A 27 18.05 -13.46 5.79
CA GLN A 27 18.45 -12.39 4.88
C GLN A 27 18.40 -11.01 5.56
N GLU A 28 17.38 -10.75 6.39
CA GLU A 28 17.32 -9.50 7.15
C GLU A 28 18.51 -9.30 8.08
N ALA A 29 18.90 -10.35 8.82
CA ALA A 29 20.00 -10.29 9.76
C ALA A 29 21.32 -9.95 9.04
N ASP A 30 21.54 -10.58 7.89
CA ASP A 30 22.76 -10.38 7.11
C ASP A 30 22.80 -9.01 6.41
N TYR A 31 21.70 -8.56 5.80
CA TYR A 31 21.69 -7.38 4.93
C TYR A 31 21.22 -6.08 5.59
N VAL A 32 20.38 -6.16 6.64
CA VAL A 32 19.77 -4.98 7.24
C VAL A 32 20.35 -4.70 8.62
N TRP A 33 20.48 -5.72 9.47
CA TRP A 33 20.92 -5.53 10.86
C TRP A 33 22.42 -5.29 10.97
N SER A 34 23.19 -5.79 10.00
CA SER A 34 24.65 -5.63 9.94
C SER A 34 25.10 -4.26 9.40
N HIS A 35 24.16 -3.41 8.96
CA HIS A 35 24.46 -2.10 8.40
C HIS A 35 23.95 -0.96 9.29
N PRO A 36 24.61 0.22 9.28
CA PRO A 36 24.17 1.36 10.08
C PRO A 36 22.75 1.79 9.68
N LEU A 37 21.96 2.20 10.68
CA LEU A 37 20.59 2.69 10.51
C LEU A 37 20.57 3.87 9.53
N SER A 38 20.23 3.58 8.27
CA SER A 38 20.03 4.56 7.21
C SER A 38 18.54 4.91 7.09
N PHE A 39 18.21 6.01 6.40
CA PHE A 39 16.83 6.36 6.09
C PHE A 39 16.06 5.21 5.42
N ARG A 40 16.73 4.47 4.51
CA ARG A 40 16.16 3.29 3.83
C ARG A 40 15.92 2.13 4.81
N ALA A 41 16.81 1.92 5.77
CA ALA A 41 16.64 0.91 6.80
C ALA A 41 15.48 1.24 7.74
N MET A 42 15.34 2.49 8.18
CA MET A 42 14.21 2.93 9.01
C MET A 42 12.87 2.70 8.29
N LEU A 43 12.82 3.06 7.01
CA LEU A 43 11.70 2.80 6.09
C LEU A 43 11.33 1.32 6.01
N PHE A 44 12.35 0.47 5.80
CA PHE A 44 12.20 -0.98 5.75
C PHE A 44 11.58 -1.49 7.06
N PHE A 45 12.14 -1.10 8.21
CA PHE A 45 11.62 -1.49 9.51
C PHE A 45 10.18 -1.03 9.73
N MET A 46 9.83 0.20 9.36
CA MET A 46 8.47 0.68 9.47
C MET A 46 7.52 -0.16 8.61
N ASN A 47 7.84 -0.39 7.33
CA ASN A 47 6.96 -1.16 6.46
C ASN A 47 6.83 -2.63 6.87
N ARG A 48 7.92 -3.24 7.34
CA ARG A 48 7.98 -4.65 7.71
C ARG A 48 7.32 -4.94 9.06
N TYR A 49 7.53 -4.08 10.06
CA TYR A 49 7.08 -4.32 11.44
C TYR A 49 5.75 -3.65 11.80
N LEU A 50 5.31 -2.59 11.09
CA LEU A 50 3.96 -2.04 11.32
C LEU A 50 2.83 -3.06 11.09
N PRO A 51 2.84 -3.88 10.03
CA PRO A 51 1.81 -4.88 9.79
C PRO A 51 1.67 -5.88 10.95
N PHE A 52 2.77 -6.19 11.66
CA PHE A 52 2.69 -7.00 12.87
C PHE A 52 1.93 -6.29 13.97
N VAL A 53 2.25 -5.02 14.22
CA VAL A 53 1.54 -4.20 15.22
C VAL A 53 0.05 -4.09 14.87
N ASP A 54 -0.28 -3.84 13.60
CA ASP A 54 -1.65 -3.79 13.11
C ASP A 54 -2.37 -5.14 13.28
N ALA A 55 -1.72 -6.25 12.94
CA ALA A 55 -2.25 -7.60 13.07
C ALA A 55 -2.55 -7.95 14.54
N PHE A 56 -1.62 -7.67 15.47
CA PHE A 56 -1.82 -7.89 16.90
C PHE A 56 -2.98 -7.06 17.45
N ILE A 57 -3.05 -5.77 17.09
CA ILE A 57 -4.14 -4.92 17.55
C ILE A 57 -5.46 -5.36 16.92
N SER A 58 -5.48 -5.73 15.64
CA SER A 58 -6.66 -6.24 14.95
C SER A 58 -7.18 -7.55 15.56
N MET A 59 -6.29 -8.49 15.91
CA MET A 59 -6.69 -9.69 16.66
C MET A 59 -7.24 -9.32 18.04
N SER A 60 -6.57 -8.41 18.77
CA SER A 60 -7.06 -7.97 20.07
C SER A 60 -8.46 -7.36 19.97
N LEU A 61 -8.71 -6.55 18.93
CA LEU A 61 -10.00 -5.91 18.71
C LEU A 61 -11.07 -6.90 18.28
N ALA A 62 -10.72 -7.90 17.46
CA ALA A 62 -11.64 -8.90 16.94
C ALA A 62 -12.13 -9.88 18.04
N PHE A 63 -11.24 -10.30 18.93
CA PHE A 63 -11.53 -11.35 19.93
C PHE A 63 -11.91 -10.84 21.31
N THR A 64 -11.88 -9.52 21.55
CA THR A 64 -12.28 -8.92 22.83
C THR A 64 -13.50 -8.01 22.70
N GLN A 65 -14.14 -7.75 23.84
CA GLN A 65 -15.18 -6.72 23.95
C GLN A 65 -14.54 -5.34 23.97
N ASN A 66 -14.85 -4.54 22.95
CA ASN A 66 -14.25 -3.22 22.78
C ASN A 66 -15.28 -2.10 22.86
N SER A 67 -14.85 -0.97 23.43
CA SER A 67 -15.63 0.26 23.34
C SER A 67 -15.54 0.82 21.92
N PRO A 68 -16.61 1.46 21.41
CA PRO A 68 -16.59 2.10 20.10
C PRO A 68 -15.43 3.11 19.94
N GLU A 69 -15.08 3.80 21.02
CA GLU A 69 -13.97 4.77 21.07
C GLU A 69 -12.61 4.13 20.77
N LYS A 70 -12.35 2.93 21.32
CA LYS A 70 -11.11 2.18 21.05
C LYS A 70 -11.02 1.77 19.58
N CYS A 71 -12.14 1.30 19.00
CA CYS A 71 -12.23 0.94 17.59
C CYS A 71 -11.94 2.15 16.67
N VAL A 72 -12.56 3.30 16.97
CA VAL A 72 -12.34 4.55 16.21
C VAL A 72 -10.89 5.01 16.31
N LYS A 73 -10.34 5.06 17.53
CA LYS A 73 -8.96 5.53 17.74
C LYS A 73 -7.96 4.66 17.01
N HIS A 74 -8.09 3.33 17.09
CA HIS A 74 -7.20 2.43 16.39
C HIS A 74 -7.30 2.60 14.86
N PHE A 75 -8.53 2.63 14.32
CA PHE A 75 -8.70 2.79 12.89
C PHE A 75 -8.17 4.13 12.37
N LYS A 76 -8.34 5.23 13.13
CA LYS A 76 -7.73 6.53 12.81
C LYS A 76 -6.21 6.43 12.72
N VAL A 77 -5.57 5.77 13.69
CA VAL A 77 -4.10 5.57 13.70
C VAL A 77 -3.66 4.77 12.48
N VAL A 78 -4.29 3.62 12.22
CA VAL A 78 -3.95 2.74 11.11
C VAL A 78 -4.13 3.44 9.77
N ALA A 79 -5.25 4.15 9.56
CA ALA A 79 -5.49 4.88 8.33
C ALA A 79 -4.39 5.93 8.06
N TRP A 80 -3.97 6.69 9.07
CA TRP A 80 -2.89 7.67 8.91
C TRP A 80 -1.55 7.01 8.59
N PHE A 81 -1.22 5.90 9.22
CA PHE A 81 -0.01 5.14 8.90
C PHE A 81 -0.04 4.58 7.48
N THR A 82 -1.19 4.08 7.03
CA THR A 82 -1.38 3.59 5.66
C THR A 82 -1.17 4.72 4.64
N VAL A 83 -1.77 5.89 4.85
CA VAL A 83 -1.58 7.05 3.97
C VAL A 83 -0.12 7.47 3.91
N ALA A 84 0.56 7.55 5.06
CA ALA A 84 1.98 7.86 5.11
C ALA A 84 2.83 6.82 4.36
N GLY A 85 2.53 5.54 4.52
CA GLY A 85 3.19 4.44 3.80
C GLY A 85 3.00 4.53 2.29
N ILE A 86 1.79 4.80 1.82
CA ILE A 86 1.48 4.96 0.39
C ILE A 86 2.26 6.13 -0.21
N LEU A 87 2.21 7.32 0.41
CA LEU A 87 2.93 8.50 -0.07
C LEU A 87 4.44 8.24 -0.14
N LEU A 88 4.96 7.49 0.81
CA LEU A 88 6.35 7.11 0.85
C LEU A 88 6.73 6.14 -0.28
N CYS A 89 5.87 5.19 -0.62
CA CYS A 89 6.03 4.31 -1.78
C CYS A 89 6.06 5.12 -3.08
N GLU A 90 5.12 6.06 -3.24
CA GLU A 90 5.05 6.96 -4.38
C GLU A 90 6.36 7.74 -4.58
N VAL A 91 6.89 8.32 -3.49
CA VAL A 91 8.17 9.03 -3.52
C VAL A 91 9.30 8.12 -3.99
N ILE A 92 9.37 6.87 -3.52
CA ILE A 92 10.39 5.90 -3.93
C ILE A 92 10.28 5.58 -5.43
N LEU A 93 9.06 5.34 -5.93
CA LEU A 93 8.82 5.06 -7.35
C LEU A 93 9.20 6.26 -8.24
N MET A 94 8.86 7.47 -7.81
CA MET A 94 9.26 8.72 -8.48
C MET A 94 10.78 8.89 -8.49
N LEU A 95 11.46 8.66 -7.37
CA LEU A 95 12.93 8.75 -7.28
C LEU A 95 13.63 7.75 -8.21
N ARG A 96 13.12 6.51 -8.29
CA ARG A 96 13.63 5.51 -9.24
C ARG A 96 13.44 5.95 -10.67
N THR A 97 12.25 6.42 -11.02
CA THR A 97 11.95 6.88 -12.39
C THR A 97 12.79 8.11 -12.75
N TRP A 98 13.04 9.00 -11.80
CA TRP A 98 13.91 10.16 -11.97
C TRP A 98 15.37 9.76 -12.21
N ALA A 99 15.87 8.72 -11.52
CA ALA A 99 17.20 8.17 -11.77
C ALA A 99 17.33 7.57 -13.18
N ILE A 100 16.32 6.85 -13.66
CA ILE A 100 16.27 6.29 -15.03
C ILE A 100 16.23 7.41 -16.08
N TRP A 101 15.60 8.54 -15.77
CA TRP A 101 15.57 9.74 -16.61
C TRP A 101 16.83 10.62 -16.54
N GLU A 102 17.97 10.03 -16.17
CA GLU A 102 19.28 10.71 -16.09
C GLU A 102 19.24 11.97 -15.22
N ARG A 103 18.39 11.98 -14.18
CA ARG A 103 18.21 13.10 -13.24
C ARG A 103 17.81 14.43 -13.89
N LYS A 104 17.08 14.41 -15.01
CA LYS A 104 16.56 15.64 -15.64
C LYS A 104 15.65 16.42 -14.70
N ARG A 105 15.94 17.72 -14.52
CA ARG A 105 15.19 18.60 -13.59
C ARG A 105 13.72 18.75 -13.97
N SER A 106 13.37 18.74 -15.26
CA SER A 106 11.98 18.85 -15.72
C SER A 106 11.10 17.70 -15.22
N VAL A 107 11.64 16.48 -15.17
CA VAL A 107 10.91 15.30 -14.67
C VAL A 107 10.70 15.40 -13.16
N MET A 108 11.71 15.87 -12.43
CA MET A 108 11.62 16.10 -10.99
C MET A 108 10.53 17.13 -10.65
N ILE A 109 10.47 18.25 -11.39
CA ILE A 109 9.44 19.27 -11.21
C ILE A 109 8.05 18.68 -11.48
N GLY A 110 7.91 17.87 -12.55
CA GLY A 110 6.68 17.15 -12.84
C GLY A 110 6.23 16.22 -11.70
N PHE A 111 7.16 15.46 -11.12
CA PHE A 111 6.86 14.59 -9.96
C PHE A 111 6.52 15.36 -8.70
N ILE A 112 7.17 16.49 -8.43
CA ILE A 112 6.82 17.37 -7.30
C ILE A 112 5.39 17.90 -7.46
N ILE A 113 5.01 18.31 -8.67
CA ILE A 113 3.63 18.77 -8.94
C ILE A 113 2.66 17.60 -8.76
N LEU A 114 2.98 16.43 -9.32
CA LEU A 114 2.14 15.25 -9.24
C LEU A 114 1.88 14.82 -7.78
N ILE A 115 2.92 14.73 -6.95
CA ILE A 115 2.76 14.34 -5.55
C ILE A 115 1.99 15.39 -4.75
N LEU A 116 2.13 16.68 -5.02
CA LEU A 116 1.36 17.72 -4.33
C LEU A 116 -0.13 17.65 -4.68
N VAL A 117 -0.44 17.43 -5.96
CA VAL A 117 -1.82 17.25 -6.44
C VAL A 117 -2.44 15.95 -5.91
N ALA A 118 -1.63 14.92 -5.67
CA ALA A 118 -2.09 13.64 -5.14
C ALA A 118 -2.25 13.64 -3.61
N ALA A 119 -1.28 14.20 -2.89
CA ALA A 119 -1.20 14.13 -1.45
C ALA A 119 -2.30 14.97 -0.80
N VAL A 120 -2.50 16.22 -1.23
CA VAL A 120 -3.47 17.13 -0.59
C VAL A 120 -4.89 16.56 -0.58
N PRO A 121 -5.47 16.09 -1.71
CA PRO A 121 -6.78 15.46 -1.69
C PRO A 121 -6.79 14.15 -0.89
N SER A 122 -5.71 13.37 -0.91
CA SER A 122 -5.62 12.12 -0.13
C SER A 122 -5.72 12.37 1.38
N PHE A 123 -5.05 13.41 1.90
CA PHE A 123 -5.18 13.83 3.30
C PHE A 123 -6.61 14.29 3.62
N VAL A 124 -7.22 15.10 2.75
CA VAL A 124 -8.58 15.61 2.94
C VAL A 124 -9.61 14.48 2.93
N PHE A 125 -9.56 13.59 1.93
CA PHE A 125 -10.48 12.45 1.83
C PHE A 125 -10.36 11.51 3.02
N THR A 126 -9.13 11.23 3.47
CA THR A 126 -8.90 10.40 4.67
C THR A 126 -9.48 11.08 5.91
N GLY A 127 -9.26 12.38 6.10
CA GLY A 127 -9.82 13.12 7.22
C GLY A 127 -11.35 13.07 7.25
N LEU A 128 -11.98 13.35 6.10
CA LEU A 128 -13.44 13.29 5.95
C LEU A 128 -14.01 11.89 6.18
N GLU A 129 -13.34 10.86 5.68
CA GLU A 129 -13.72 9.47 5.93
C GLU A 129 -13.67 9.18 7.43
N LEU A 130 -12.55 9.51 8.08
CA LEU A 130 -12.31 9.24 9.50
C LEU A 130 -13.28 9.95 10.43
N ASP A 131 -13.79 11.12 10.05
CA ASP A 131 -14.80 11.86 10.82
C ASP A 131 -16.22 11.33 10.57
N SER A 132 -16.47 10.70 9.43
CA SER A 132 -17.75 10.02 9.15
C SER A 132 -17.90 8.63 9.80
N LEU A 133 -16.86 8.15 10.49
CA LEU A 133 -16.85 6.81 11.09
C LEU A 133 -17.75 6.72 12.32
N VAL A 134 -18.84 5.98 12.18
CA VAL A 134 -19.72 5.59 13.29
C VAL A 134 -19.61 4.09 13.52
N TYR A 135 -19.22 3.71 14.75
CA TYR A 135 -19.14 2.32 15.19
C TYR A 135 -20.31 1.96 16.11
N ARG A 136 -20.87 0.76 15.92
CA ARG A 136 -21.86 0.19 16.86
C ARG A 136 -21.14 -0.66 17.90
N LYS A 137 -21.62 -0.61 19.15
CA LYS A 137 -21.22 -1.57 20.18
C LYS A 137 -21.72 -2.97 19.80
N VAL A 138 -20.81 -3.94 19.73
CA VAL A 138 -21.09 -5.36 19.47
C VAL A 138 -20.48 -6.19 20.60
N ASN A 139 -21.02 -7.39 20.85
CA ASN A 139 -20.59 -8.28 21.93
C ASN A 139 -19.15 -8.79 21.78
N THR A 140 -18.59 -8.79 20.58
CA THR A 140 -17.19 -9.10 20.27
C THR A 140 -16.84 -8.40 18.97
N GLY A 141 -15.65 -7.80 18.87
CA GLY A 141 -15.23 -7.10 17.65
C GLY A 141 -15.66 -5.64 17.53
N CYS A 142 -15.40 -5.07 16.34
CA CYS A 142 -15.79 -3.72 15.96
C CYS A 142 -16.61 -3.78 14.66
N SER A 143 -17.88 -3.36 14.69
CA SER A 143 -18.72 -3.29 13.48
C SER A 143 -18.89 -1.85 13.01
N ARG A 144 -18.51 -1.59 11.76
CA ARG A 144 -18.75 -0.32 11.08
C ARG A 144 -20.17 -0.26 10.55
N ILE A 145 -20.80 0.91 10.65
CA ILE A 145 -22.19 1.11 10.20
C ILE A 145 -22.24 1.74 8.81
N HIS A 146 -21.35 2.70 8.53
CA HIS A 146 -21.30 3.40 7.25
C HIS A 146 -19.86 3.53 6.76
N ALA A 147 -19.67 3.26 5.46
CA ALA A 147 -18.47 3.59 4.72
C ALA A 147 -18.87 4.62 3.65
N SER A 148 -18.20 5.77 3.64
CA SER A 148 -18.49 6.82 2.66
C SER A 148 -17.88 6.47 1.30
N PRO A 149 -18.58 6.69 0.16
CA PRO A 149 -18.03 6.47 -1.17
C PRO A 149 -16.88 7.44 -1.53
N ILE A 150 -16.59 8.43 -0.67
CA ILE A 150 -15.53 9.42 -0.85
C ILE A 150 -14.15 8.77 -1.05
N ILE A 151 -13.91 7.60 -0.43
CA ILE A 151 -12.65 6.87 -0.54
C ILE A 151 -12.32 6.44 -1.99
N ILE A 152 -13.33 6.26 -2.83
CA ILE A 152 -13.14 5.90 -4.25
C ILE A 152 -12.35 6.99 -4.98
N GLY A 153 -12.59 8.26 -4.65
CA GLY A 153 -11.86 9.38 -5.23
C GLY A 153 -10.36 9.34 -4.91
N ALA A 154 -10.00 8.99 -3.67
CA ALA A 154 -8.60 8.83 -3.26
C ALA A 154 -7.92 7.69 -4.03
N TYR A 155 -8.60 6.55 -4.21
CA TYR A 155 -8.07 5.42 -4.99
C TYR A 155 -7.88 5.76 -6.46
N LEU A 156 -8.83 6.45 -7.08
CA LEU A 156 -8.71 6.86 -8.49
C LEU A 156 -7.55 7.84 -8.69
N LEU A 157 -7.33 8.75 -7.74
CA LEU A 157 -6.21 9.69 -7.77
C LEU A 157 -4.87 8.99 -7.60
N LEU A 158 -4.77 8.03 -6.68
CA LEU A 158 -3.59 7.22 -6.49
C LEU A 158 -3.28 6.40 -7.74
N LEU A 159 -4.29 5.72 -8.29
CA LEU A 159 -4.17 4.96 -9.53
C LEU A 159 -3.67 5.84 -10.66
N PHE A 160 -4.21 7.05 -10.81
CA PHE A 160 -3.74 8.00 -11.80
C PHE A 160 -2.25 8.30 -11.64
N CYS A 161 -1.76 8.51 -10.42
CA CYS A 161 -0.33 8.75 -10.16
C CYS A 161 0.53 7.55 -10.55
N GLU A 162 0.14 6.35 -10.14
CA GLU A 162 0.81 5.11 -10.52
C GLU A 162 0.84 4.94 -12.05
N THR A 163 -0.28 5.22 -12.75
CA THR A 163 -0.35 5.13 -14.21
C THR A 163 0.65 6.07 -14.89
N VAL A 164 0.77 7.31 -14.41
CA VAL A 164 1.68 8.31 -14.98
C VAL A 164 3.13 7.88 -14.79
N ILE A 165 3.49 7.41 -13.60
CA ILE A 165 4.83 6.90 -13.30
C ILE A 165 5.14 5.67 -14.16
N ALA A 166 4.20 4.72 -14.25
CA ALA A 166 4.35 3.53 -15.05
C ALA A 166 4.55 3.88 -16.54
N VAL A 167 3.72 4.74 -17.12
CA VAL A 167 3.84 5.18 -18.52
C VAL A 167 5.19 5.86 -18.77
N LEU A 168 5.64 6.75 -17.89
CA LEU A 168 6.96 7.40 -18.03
C LEU A 168 8.12 6.40 -17.95
N MET A 169 7.98 5.37 -17.13
CA MET A 169 8.93 4.27 -17.03
C MET A 169 8.94 3.44 -18.32
N VAL A 170 7.76 3.08 -18.86
CA VAL A 170 7.62 2.35 -20.14
C VAL A 170 8.22 3.13 -21.31
N ILE A 171 7.91 4.42 -21.44
CA ILE A 171 8.43 5.27 -22.53
C ILE A 171 9.96 5.25 -22.52
N LYS A 172 10.57 5.47 -21.35
CA LYS A 172 12.03 5.50 -21.23
C LYS A 172 12.63 4.11 -21.40
N ALA A 173 11.94 3.05 -20.95
CA ALA A 173 12.34 1.67 -21.21
C ALA A 173 12.39 1.37 -22.71
N ILE A 174 11.35 1.71 -23.48
CA ILE A 174 11.33 1.50 -24.94
C ILE A 174 12.43 2.31 -25.63
N GLN A 175 12.69 3.54 -25.19
CA GLN A 175 13.78 4.37 -25.72
C GLN A 175 15.17 3.77 -25.44
N HIS A 176 15.35 3.10 -24.30
CA HIS A 176 16.63 2.50 -23.88
C HIS A 176 16.78 1.03 -24.27
N LEU A 177 15.69 0.36 -24.67
CA LEU A 177 15.67 -0.99 -25.25
C LEU A 177 16.17 -1.03 -26.71
N ARG A 178 16.75 0.06 -27.22
CA ARG A 178 17.59 -0.01 -28.43
C ARG A 178 18.90 -0.74 -28.07
N PRO A 179 19.31 -1.75 -28.85
CA PRO A 179 20.48 -2.59 -28.56
C PRO A 179 21.75 -1.80 -28.19
N PRO A 180 22.61 -2.33 -27.27
CA PRO A 180 22.63 -3.70 -26.75
C PRO A 180 21.94 -3.86 -25.38
N TYR A 181 21.31 -5.01 -25.16
CA TYR A 181 20.37 -5.29 -24.06
C TYR A 181 21.04 -5.47 -22.68
N SER A 182 20.37 -5.00 -21.61
CA SER A 182 20.66 -5.43 -20.23
C SER A 182 19.50 -6.29 -19.69
N PRO A 183 19.76 -7.53 -19.22
CA PRO A 183 18.73 -8.47 -18.77
C PRO A 183 17.96 -8.01 -17.51
N TRP A 184 18.51 -7.05 -16.76
CA TRP A 184 17.90 -6.50 -15.56
C TRP A 184 16.64 -5.68 -15.85
N VAL A 185 16.60 -4.95 -16.96
CA VAL A 185 15.45 -4.11 -17.35
C VAL A 185 14.24 -4.98 -17.73
N ALA A 186 14.47 -6.11 -18.39
CA ALA A 186 13.41 -7.03 -18.77
C ALA A 186 12.77 -7.76 -17.57
N LYS A 187 13.57 -8.08 -16.55
CA LYS A 187 13.08 -8.73 -15.33
C LYS A 187 12.22 -7.79 -14.49
N LEU A 188 12.67 -6.55 -14.28
CA LEU A 188 11.90 -5.52 -13.59
C LEU A 188 10.56 -5.22 -14.27
N TYR A 189 10.52 -5.28 -15.61
CA TYR A 189 9.32 -5.03 -16.40
C TYR A 189 8.30 -6.18 -16.33
N ARG A 190 8.79 -7.43 -16.34
CA ARG A 190 7.95 -8.62 -16.20
C ARG A 190 7.29 -8.63 -14.82
N ASP A 191 8.05 -8.35 -13.77
CA ASP A 191 7.54 -8.45 -12.39
C ASP A 191 6.65 -7.25 -12.02
N GLY A 192 6.90 -6.04 -12.54
CA GLY A 192 6.04 -4.87 -12.28
C GLY A 192 4.75 -4.82 -13.11
N LEU A 193 4.80 -5.20 -14.40
CA LEU A 193 3.66 -5.03 -15.31
C LEU A 193 2.66 -6.21 -15.25
N LEU A 194 3.12 -7.43 -14.96
CA LEU A 194 2.24 -8.60 -14.83
C LEU A 194 1.24 -8.47 -13.68
N PHE A 195 1.55 -7.68 -12.64
CA PHE A 195 0.63 -7.38 -11.53
C PHE A 195 -0.35 -6.24 -11.85
N TYR A 196 0.00 -5.34 -12.77
CA TYR A 196 -0.81 -4.17 -13.11
C TYR A 196 -1.94 -4.47 -14.11
N LEU A 197 -1.73 -5.39 -15.05
CA LEU A 197 -2.71 -5.77 -16.07
C LEU A 197 -4.02 -6.39 -15.51
N PRO A 198 -4.00 -7.27 -14.49
CA PRO A 198 -5.22 -7.79 -13.87
C PRO A 198 -6.06 -6.70 -13.17
N PHE A 199 -5.41 -5.68 -12.61
CA PHE A 199 -6.08 -4.57 -11.91
C PHE A 199 -6.86 -3.68 -12.89
N LEU A 200 -6.26 -3.31 -14.03
CA LEU A 200 -6.96 -2.62 -15.11
C LEU A 200 -8.10 -3.46 -15.69
N GLY A 201 -7.92 -4.78 -15.79
CA GLY A 201 -8.96 -5.71 -16.20
C GLY A 201 -10.16 -5.75 -15.25
N GLN A 202 -9.92 -5.70 -13.93
CA GLN A 202 -10.99 -5.64 -12.92
C GLN A 202 -11.76 -4.32 -12.92
N CYS A 203 -11.11 -3.18 -13.15
CA CYS A 203 -11.81 -1.90 -13.35
C CYS A 203 -12.72 -1.89 -14.59
N SER A 204 -12.40 -2.67 -15.63
CA SER A 204 -13.25 -2.80 -16.83
C SER A 204 -14.46 -3.71 -16.61
N HIS A 205 -14.41 -4.63 -15.64
CA HIS A 205 -15.38 -5.72 -15.51
C HIS A 205 -16.28 -5.63 -14.26
N SER A 206 -15.98 -4.74 -13.31
CA SER A 206 -16.73 -4.60 -12.06
C SER A 206 -17.53 -3.30 -12.01
N ASN A 207 -18.82 -3.42 -11.71
CA ASN A 207 -19.66 -2.29 -11.33
C ASN A 207 -19.08 -1.71 -10.01
N MET A 208 -18.54 -0.49 -10.03
CA MET A 208 -17.82 0.22 -8.95
C MET A 208 -18.55 0.32 -7.59
N ARG A 209 -19.76 -0.22 -7.47
CA ARG A 209 -20.67 -0.04 -6.35
C ARG A 209 -20.60 -1.16 -5.29
N THR A 210 -20.02 -2.31 -5.59
CA THR A 210 -20.18 -3.51 -4.72
C THR A 210 -18.95 -3.94 -3.91
N GLU A 211 -17.71 -3.58 -4.27
CA GLU A 211 -16.53 -4.10 -3.54
C GLU A 211 -15.35 -3.12 -3.35
N PRO A 212 -15.54 -1.98 -2.66
CA PRO A 212 -14.44 -1.04 -2.36
C PRO A 212 -13.36 -1.63 -1.43
N LEU A 213 -13.70 -2.62 -0.60
CA LEU A 213 -12.78 -3.27 0.36
C LEU A 213 -11.77 -4.23 -0.30
N GLN A 214 -12.12 -4.86 -1.42
CA GLN A 214 -11.21 -5.70 -2.21
C GLN A 214 -10.17 -4.83 -2.93
N LEU A 215 -10.61 -3.72 -3.50
CA LEU A 215 -9.75 -2.74 -4.19
C LEU A 215 -8.70 -2.15 -3.24
N ALA A 216 -9.13 -1.75 -2.02
CA ALA A 216 -8.27 -1.26 -0.96
C ALA A 216 -7.18 -2.26 -0.54
N ARG A 217 -7.56 -3.53 -0.37
CA ARG A 217 -6.65 -4.60 0.04
C ARG A 217 -5.63 -4.94 -1.06
N ASN A 218 -6.05 -4.89 -2.33
CA ASN A 218 -5.19 -5.21 -3.48
C ASN A 218 -4.20 -4.08 -3.80
N VAL A 219 -4.59 -2.80 -3.64
CA VAL A 219 -3.68 -1.66 -3.81
C VAL A 219 -2.64 -1.62 -2.69
N GLY A 220 -3.05 -1.82 -1.42
CA GLY A 220 -2.11 -1.92 -0.30
C GLY A 220 -1.13 -3.10 -0.44
N ALA A 221 -1.60 -4.24 -0.96
CA ALA A 221 -0.75 -5.38 -1.30
C ALA A 221 0.18 -5.08 -2.50
N CYS A 222 -0.25 -4.29 -3.48
CA CYS A 222 0.54 -3.87 -4.64
C CYS A 222 1.73 -2.99 -4.23
N SER A 223 1.49 -1.97 -3.39
CA SER A 223 2.56 -1.11 -2.86
C SER A 223 3.51 -1.88 -1.95
N SER A 224 3.01 -2.85 -1.18
CA SER A 224 3.84 -3.71 -0.31
C SER A 224 4.68 -4.71 -1.11
N SER A 225 4.13 -5.33 -2.17
CA SER A 225 4.86 -6.31 -3.01
C SER A 225 5.99 -5.69 -3.83
N LEU A 226 5.87 -4.41 -4.21
CA LEU A 226 6.94 -3.63 -4.83
C LEU A 226 8.07 -3.26 -3.85
N ILE A 227 7.83 -3.36 -2.54
CA ILE A 227 8.86 -3.23 -1.50
C ILE A 227 9.57 -4.57 -1.30
N TYR A 228 8.85 -5.70 -1.34
CA TYR A 228 9.43 -7.05 -1.24
C TYR A 228 10.19 -7.53 -2.49
N SER A 229 10.13 -6.77 -3.59
CA SER A 229 10.99 -7.01 -4.77
C SER A 229 12.37 -6.30 -4.66
N PHE A 230 12.77 -5.88 -3.45
CA PHE A 230 14.08 -5.31 -3.13
C PHE A 230 14.83 -6.14 -2.11
#